data_AF-A0A5R8KKS9-F1
#
_entry.id   AF-A0A5R8KKS9-F1
#
_cell.length_a   1.000
_cell.length_b   1.000
_cell.length_c   1.000
_cell.angle_alpha   90.00
_cell.angle_beta   90.00
_cell.angle_gamma   90.00
#
_symmetry.space_group_name_H-M   'P 1'
#
loop_
_entity.id
_entity.type
_entity.pdbx_description
1 polymer ?
#
loop_
_entity_poly.entity_id
_entity_poly.type
_entity_poly.pdbx_seq_one_letter_code
_entity_poly.pdbx_strand_id
1 'polypeptide(L)'
;MNPATETSLEHAERVQIKDLVRHHVHDLRNCINCANMEASLLGDSVTDPDMLESLASIRQQMMDMDKLASSFAKNFAHYPDPEDPTD
;
A
#
# COMPACT_ATOMS: atom_id res chain seq x y z
N MET A 1 29.03 14.32 20.94
CA MET A 1 27.60 14.43 20.59
C MET A 1 26.79 13.86 21.75
N ASN A 2 25.64 14.45 22.06
CA ASN A 2 24.82 14.05 23.18
C ASN A 2 23.84 12.95 22.69
N PRO A 3 23.88 11.72 23.23
CA PRO A 3 23.12 10.58 22.69
C PRO A 3 21.60 10.81 22.67
N ALA A 4 21.08 11.61 23.61
CA ALA A 4 19.66 11.99 23.66
C ALA A 4 19.19 12.84 22.46
N THR A 5 20.12 13.52 21.77
CA THR A 5 19.79 14.33 20.58
C THR A 5 19.80 13.48 19.32
N GLU A 6 20.61 12.42 19.26
CA GLU A 6 20.64 11.45 18.16
C GLU A 6 19.37 10.58 18.13
N THR A 7 18.92 10.07 19.28
CA THR A 7 17.66 9.28 19.34
C THR A 7 16.42 10.11 18.99
N SER A 8 16.38 11.39 19.35
CA SER A 8 15.27 12.28 18.98
C SER A 8 15.20 12.58 17.47
N LEU A 9 16.34 12.60 16.78
CA LEU A 9 16.40 12.81 15.32
C LEU A 9 15.98 11.54 14.57
N GLU A 10 16.49 10.37 14.97
CA GLU A 10 16.11 9.10 14.37
C GLU A 10 14.61 8.78 14.53
N HIS A 11 14.02 9.13 15.68
CA HIS A 11 12.59 8.97 15.90
C HIS A 11 11.75 9.88 14.97
N ALA A 12 12.15 11.15 14.81
CA ALA A 12 11.46 12.09 13.93
C ALA A 12 11.51 11.64 12.46
N GLU A 13 12.65 11.14 11.99
CA GLU A 13 12.80 10.60 10.63
C GLU A 13 11.94 9.33 10.42
N ARG A 14 11.87 8.44 11.41
CA ARG A 14 11.01 7.23 11.35
C ARG A 14 9.53 7.58 11.28
N VAL A 15 9.06 8.56 12.05
CA VAL A 15 7.68 9.04 11.99
C VAL A 15 7.37 9.60 10.59
N GLN A 16 8.28 10.39 10.01
CA GLN A 16 8.12 10.91 8.65
C GLN A 16 8.06 9.79 7.60
N ILE A 17 8.91 8.76 7.71
CA ILE A 17 8.89 7.60 6.79
C ILE A 17 7.57 6.82 6.94
N LYS A 18 7.10 6.58 8.16
CA LYS A 18 5.83 5.88 8.41
C LYS A 18 4.66 6.65 7.79
N ASP A 19 4.61 7.97 7.92
CA ASP A 19 3.55 8.79 7.35
C ASP A 19 3.64 8.87 5.82
N LEU A 20 4.85 8.99 5.27
CA LEU A 20 5.08 8.95 3.83
C LEU A 20 4.61 7.63 3.22
N VAL A 21 4.99 6.50 3.82
CA VAL A 21 4.56 5.16 3.38
C VAL A 21 3.04 5.01 3.49
N ARG A 22 2.43 5.45 4.60
CA ARG A 22 0.98 5.41 4.79
C ARG A 22 0.26 6.21 3.69
N HIS A 23 0.75 7.40 3.38
CA HIS A 23 0.16 8.28 2.36
C HIS A 23 0.25 7.64 0.97
N HIS A 24 1.43 7.16 0.57
CA HIS A 24 1.59 6.53 -0.74
C HIS A 24 0.83 5.21 -0.89
N VAL A 25 0.72 4.41 0.18
CA VAL A 25 -0.13 3.21 0.14
C VAL A 25 -1.60 3.58 -0.01
N HIS A 26 -2.07 4.62 0.69
CA HIS A 26 -3.44 5.11 0.53
C HIS A 26 -3.72 5.54 -0.92
N ASP A 27 -2.82 6.32 -1.53
CA ASP A 27 -2.98 6.79 -2.90
C ASP A 27 -2.94 5.64 -3.91
N LEU A 28 -2.02 4.67 -3.73
CA LEU A 28 -1.96 3.48 -4.56
C LEU A 28 -3.26 2.68 -4.50
N ARG A 29 -3.82 2.49 -3.31
CA ARG A 29 -5.09 1.78 -3.12
C ARG A 29 -6.26 2.52 -3.76
N ASN A 30 -6.27 3.84 -3.72
CA ASN A 30 -7.27 4.64 -4.44
C ASN A 30 -7.18 4.42 -5.95
N CYS A 31 -5.97 4.44 -6.52
CA CYS A 31 -5.78 4.14 -7.95
C CYS A 31 -6.27 2.73 -8.32
N ILE A 32 -5.95 1.73 -7.49
CA ILE A 32 -6.41 0.34 -7.69
C ILE A 32 -7.95 0.26 -7.65
N ASN A 33 -8.58 0.93 -6.69
CA ASN A 33 -10.04 0.95 -6.57
C ASN A 33 -10.71 1.59 -7.79
N CYS A 34 -10.18 2.72 -8.27
CA CYS A 34 -10.67 3.37 -9.49
C CYS A 34 -10.55 2.45 -10.71
N ALA A 35 -9.36 1.86 -10.94
CA ALA A 35 -9.13 0.97 -12.07
C ALA A 35 -10.02 -0.29 -12.00
N ASN A 36 -10.25 -0.84 -10.81
CA ASN A 36 -11.15 -1.99 -10.63
C ASN A 36 -12.62 -1.63 -10.88
N MET A 37 -13.04 -0.42 -10.50
CA MET A 37 -14.37 0.10 -10.82
C MET A 37 -14.54 0.29 -12.33
N GLU A 38 -13.56 0.90 -13.01
CA GLU A 38 -13.57 1.07 -14.46
C GLU A 38 -13.61 -0.28 -15.20
N ALA A 39 -12.81 -1.26 -14.77
CA ALA A 39 -12.84 -2.61 -15.34
C ALA A 39 -14.19 -3.31 -15.11
N SER A 40 -14.86 -3.03 -14.00
CA SER A 40 -16.22 -3.54 -13.74
C SER A 40 -17.23 -2.93 -14.70
N LEU A 41 -17.22 -1.60 -14.86
CA LEU A 41 -18.11 -0.89 -15.79
C LEU A 41 -17.86 -1.30 -17.25
N LEU A 42 -16.59 -1.51 -17.62
CA LEU A 42 -16.24 -1.98 -18.96
C LEU A 42 -16.74 -3.42 -19.19
N GLY A 43 -16.66 -4.27 -18.18
CA GLY A 43 -17.21 -5.64 -18.23
C GLY A 43 -18.70 -5.68 -18.55
N ASP A 44 -19.47 -4.68 -18.11
CA ASP A 44 -20.91 -4.59 -18.41
C ASP A 44 -21.19 -4.21 -19.88
N SER A 45 -20.20 -3.64 -20.58
CA SER A 45 -20.33 -3.15 -21.97
C SER A 45 -19.66 -4.06 -23.02
N VAL A 46 -18.79 -4.97 -22.59
CA VAL A 46 -18.03 -5.86 -23.47
C VAL A 46 -18.77 -7.18 -23.66
N THR A 47 -19.00 -7.57 -24.92
CA THR A 47 -19.65 -8.85 -25.27
C THR A 47 -18.67 -9.90 -25.78
N ASP A 48 -17.43 -9.50 -26.08
CA ASP A 48 -16.38 -10.38 -26.57
C ASP A 48 -15.83 -11.26 -25.40
N PRO A 49 -15.96 -12.60 -25.47
CA PRO A 49 -15.50 -13.50 -24.42
C PRO A 49 -14.01 -13.37 -24.10
N ASP A 50 -13.15 -13.17 -25.11
CA ASP A 50 -11.69 -13.11 -24.92
C ASP A 50 -11.29 -11.82 -24.17
N MET A 51 -12.02 -10.74 -24.44
CA MET A 51 -11.86 -9.47 -23.73
C MET A 51 -12.38 -9.55 -22.29
N LEU A 52 -13.47 -10.29 -22.04
CA LEU A 52 -13.98 -10.53 -20.69
C LEU A 52 -12.99 -11.34 -19.85
N GLU A 53 -12.34 -12.36 -20.43
CA GLU A 53 -11.28 -13.11 -19.75
C GLU A 53 -10.06 -12.22 -19.44
N SER A 54 -9.66 -11.39 -20.39
CA SER A 54 -8.59 -10.41 -20.19
C SER A 54 -8.92 -9.41 -19.08
N LEU A 55 -10.16 -8.90 -19.03
CA LEU A 55 -10.63 -8.02 -17.95
C LEU A 55 -10.65 -8.72 -16.60
N ALA A 56 -11.08 -9.99 -16.54
CA ALA A 56 -11.03 -10.78 -15.31
C ALA A 56 -9.59 -10.95 -14.81
N SER A 57 -8.64 -11.21 -15.71
CA SER A 57 -7.21 -11.30 -15.40
C SER A 57 -6.66 -9.98 -14.85
N ILE A 58 -6.97 -8.85 -15.50
CA ILE A 58 -6.56 -7.51 -15.03
C ILE A 58 -7.14 -7.24 -13.62
N ARG A 59 -8.41 -7.57 -13.39
CA ARG A 59 -9.04 -7.43 -12.07
C ARG A 59 -8.35 -8.27 -11.00
N GLN A 60 -7.97 -9.50 -11.33
CA GLN A 60 -7.22 -10.36 -10.42
C GLN A 60 -5.86 -9.74 -10.07
N GLN A 61 -5.12 -9.23 -11.07
CA GLN A 61 -3.84 -8.56 -10.85
C GLN A 61 -3.98 -7.32 -9.96
N MET A 62 -5.05 -6.53 -10.13
CA MET A 62 -5.36 -5.40 -9.27
C MET A 62 -5.62 -5.81 -7.81
N MET A 63 -6.36 -6.90 -7.59
CA MET A 63 -6.59 -7.44 -6.23
C MET A 63 -5.30 -7.91 -5.57
N ASP A 64 -4.39 -8.53 -6.33
CA ASP A 64 -3.11 -8.99 -5.80
C ASP A 64 -2.18 -7.81 -5.49
N MET A 65 -2.27 -6.72 -6.25
CA MET A 65 -1.58 -5.46 -5.96
C MET A 65 -2.09 -4.79 -4.67
N ASP A 66 -3.40 -4.79 -4.41
CA ASP A 66 -3.96 -4.26 -3.16
C ASP A 66 -3.50 -5.07 -1.94
N LYS A 67 -3.41 -6.40 -2.08
CA LYS A 67 -2.85 -7.27 -1.04
C LYS A 67 -1.39 -6.94 -0.77
N LEU A 68 -0.59 -6.71 -1.81
CA LEU A 68 0.82 -6.34 -1.69
C LEU A 68 0.98 -4.98 -0.99
N ALA A 69 0.20 -3.97 -1.42
CA ALA A 69 0.19 -2.66 -0.80
C ALA A 69 -0.21 -2.70 0.69
N SER A 70 -1.23 -3.52 1.01
CA SER A 70 -1.66 -3.75 2.38
C SER A 70 -0.61 -4.46 3.23
N SER A 71 0.09 -5.45 2.66
CA SER A 71 1.21 -6.13 3.32
C SER A 71 2.37 -5.16 3.58
N PHE A 72 2.72 -4.34 2.59
CA PHE A 72 3.74 -3.30 2.72
C PHE A 72 3.41 -2.32 3.84
N ALA A 73 2.20 -1.77 3.89
CA ALA A 73 1.78 -0.90 5.00
C ALA A 73 1.85 -1.58 6.36
N LYS A 74 1.47 -2.86 6.47
CA LYS A 74 1.54 -3.62 7.74
C LYS A 74 2.98 -3.79 8.22
N ASN A 75 3.91 -4.10 7.31
CA ASN A 75 5.33 -4.26 7.64
C ASN A 75 5.95 -2.95 8.13
N PHE A 76 5.55 -1.81 7.56
CA PHE A 76 6.01 -0.49 8.02
C PHE A 76 5.29 0.00 9.29
N ALA A 77 4.05 -0.44 9.53
CA ALA A 77 3.34 -0.18 10.77
C ALA A 77 3.99 -0.90 11.97
N HIS A 78 4.59 -2.08 11.75
CA HIS A 78 5.30 -2.88 12.76
C HIS A 78 6.81 -2.59 12.82
N TYR A 79 7.30 -1.50 12.21
CA TYR A 79 8.71 -1.15 12.32
C TYR A 79 9.02 -0.80 13.79
N PRO A 80 9.83 -1.62 14.49
CA PRO A 80 10.05 -1.48 15.93
C PRO A 80 10.69 -0.14 16.23
N ASP A 81 10.22 0.51 17.30
CA ASP A 81 10.95 1.60 17.90
C ASP A 81 12.23 1.01 18.53
N PRO A 82 13.42 1.57 18.24
CA PRO A 82 14.68 1.06 18.81
C PRO A 82 14.79 1.24 20.34
N GLU A 83 13.79 1.87 20.98
CA GLU A 83 13.73 2.14 22.41
C GLU A 83 12.60 1.37 23.15
N ASP A 84 12.21 0.17 22.70
CA ASP A 84 11.39 -0.72 23.54
C ASP A 84 12.30 -1.75 24.25
N PRO A 85 12.83 -1.46 25.46
CA PRO A 85 13.56 -2.41 26.27
C PRO A 85 12.54 -3.31 27.00
N THR A 86 11.82 -4.15 26.27
CA THR A 86 11.12 -5.28 26.87
C THR A 86 11.32 -6.54 26.03
N ASP A 87 12.50 -7.14 26.23
CA ASP A 87 12.64 -8.57 26.55
C ASP A 87 13.50 -8.68 27.82
#